data_AF-A0A9D5Y1W0-F1
#
_entry.id   AF-A0A9D5Y1W0-F1
#
_cell.length_a   1.000
_cell.length_b   1.000
_cell.length_c   1.000
_cell.angle_alpha   90.00
_cell.angle_beta   90.00
_cell.angle_gamma   90.00
#
_symmetry.space_group_name_H-M   'P 1'
#
loop_
_entity.id
_entity.type
_entity.pdbx_description
1 polymer ?
#
loop_
_entity_poly.entity_id
_entity_poly.type
_entity_poly.pdbx_seq_one_letter_code
_entity_poly.pdbx_strand_id
1 'polypeptide(L)'
;MSDPSPLKNSPLRPLPKLIFASRWLQLPLYLGLIAAQAVYVVHFLVELLHLIEAAFGSQTALQALISSIGYKTITPIVTLNETVIMLVVLALIDVVMISNLLIMVIVGGYETFVSRMDLEGHPDQPEWLSHVNASVLKVKLATAIIGISSIHLLKTFINA
;
A
#
# COMPACT_ATOMS: atom_id res chain seq x y z
N MET A 1 -18.82 -13.85 64.83
CA MET A 1 -18.87 -14.16 63.39
C MET A 1 -19.57 -13.01 62.69
N SER A 2 -18.89 -12.30 61.79
CA SER A 2 -19.49 -11.29 60.91
C SER A 2 -19.68 -11.92 59.53
N ASP A 3 -20.94 -12.02 59.09
CA ASP A 3 -21.29 -12.52 57.75
C ASP A 3 -20.70 -11.63 56.64
N PRO A 4 -20.20 -12.21 55.53
CA PRO A 4 -19.77 -11.43 54.38
C PRO A 4 -20.98 -10.95 53.57
N SER A 5 -21.07 -9.64 53.36
CA SER A 5 -22.07 -8.99 52.52
C SER A 5 -22.03 -9.50 51.06
N PRO A 6 -23.17 -9.75 50.40
CA PRO A 6 -23.18 -10.18 49.00
C PRO A 6 -22.76 -9.03 48.08
N LEU A 7 -21.71 -9.24 47.27
CA LEU A 7 -21.22 -8.27 46.29
C LEU A 7 -22.29 -8.02 45.20
N LYS A 8 -22.66 -6.75 45.03
CA LYS A 8 -23.69 -6.27 44.11
C LYS A 8 -23.20 -6.34 42.66
N ASN A 9 -23.78 -7.24 41.85
CA ASN A 9 -23.57 -7.30 40.40
C ASN A 9 -24.05 -6.00 39.74
N SER A 10 -23.11 -5.16 39.31
CA SER A 10 -23.43 -3.96 38.53
C SER A 10 -23.66 -4.33 37.06
N PRO A 11 -24.79 -3.95 36.44
CA PRO A 11 -25.03 -4.20 35.03
C PRO A 11 -23.99 -3.45 34.19
N LEU A 12 -23.28 -4.17 33.32
CA LEU A 12 -22.27 -3.62 32.43
C LEU A 12 -22.89 -2.54 31.54
N ARG A 13 -22.34 -1.32 31.59
CA ARG A 13 -22.76 -0.18 30.74
C ARG A 13 -22.71 -0.58 29.25
N PRO A 14 -23.62 -0.07 28.39
CA PRO A 14 -23.69 -0.43 26.97
C PRO A 14 -22.50 0.07 26.13
N LEU A 15 -21.75 1.05 26.63
CA LEU A 15 -20.56 1.62 25.97
C LEU A 15 -19.44 0.58 25.71
N PRO A 16 -19.03 -0.24 26.69
CA PRO A 16 -18.11 -1.36 26.47
C PRO A 16 -18.51 -2.30 25.32
N LYS A 17 -19.79 -2.66 25.19
CA LYS A 17 -20.25 -3.58 24.12
C LYS A 17 -20.03 -3.01 22.72
N LEU A 18 -20.17 -1.69 22.53
CA LEU A 18 -19.90 -1.03 21.24
C LEU A 18 -18.40 -0.97 20.92
N ILE A 19 -17.54 -0.82 21.95
CA ILE A 19 -16.09 -0.86 21.79
C ILE A 19 -15.60 -2.28 21.44
N PHE A 20 -16.21 -3.33 22.00
CA PHE A 20 -15.91 -4.71 21.63
C PHE A 20 -16.41 -5.07 20.23
N ALA A 21 -17.54 -4.51 19.79
CA ALA A 21 -18.10 -4.76 18.46
C ALA A 21 -17.24 -4.13 17.32
N SER A 22 -16.58 -2.99 17.57
CA SER A 22 -15.73 -2.35 16.55
C SER A 22 -14.52 -3.19 16.14
N ARG A 23 -14.01 -4.03 17.06
CA ARG A 23 -12.92 -4.98 16.79
C ARG A 23 -13.29 -6.06 15.76
N TRP A 24 -14.54 -6.47 15.73
CA TRP A 24 -15.02 -7.48 14.77
C TRP A 24 -15.14 -6.90 13.35
N LEU A 25 -15.41 -5.60 13.23
CA LEU A 25 -15.43 -4.89 11.94
C LEU A 25 -14.01 -4.64 11.40
N GLN A 26 -13.01 -4.52 12.28
CA GLN A 26 -11.62 -4.29 11.89
C GLN A 26 -10.98 -5.53 11.25
N LEU A 27 -11.31 -6.73 11.74
CA LEU A 27 -10.76 -7.99 11.24
C LEU A 27 -10.94 -8.23 9.72
N PRO A 28 -12.16 -8.14 9.14
CA PRO A 28 -12.34 -8.30 7.69
C PRO A 28 -11.68 -7.17 6.89
N LEU A 29 -11.56 -5.96 7.44
CA LEU A 29 -10.87 -4.85 6.79
C LEU A 29 -9.37 -5.11 6.70
N TYR A 30 -8.72 -5.62 7.75
CA TYR A 30 -7.31 -6.02 7.70
C TYR A 30 -7.07 -7.17 6.74
N LEU A 31 -7.93 -8.19 6.74
CA LEU A 31 -7.85 -9.28 5.77
C LEU A 31 -7.95 -8.75 4.33
N GLY A 32 -8.86 -7.80 4.09
CA GLY A 32 -8.98 -7.11 2.80
C GLY A 32 -7.71 -6.35 2.41
N LEU A 33 -7.11 -5.60 3.34
CA LEU A 33 -5.84 -4.88 3.10
C LEU A 33 -4.67 -5.83 2.81
N ILE A 34 -4.55 -6.94 3.54
CA ILE A 34 -3.51 -7.94 3.32
C ILE A 34 -3.69 -8.60 1.94
N ALA A 35 -4.93 -8.96 1.57
CA ALA A 35 -5.22 -9.50 0.25
C ALA A 35 -4.90 -8.49 -0.86
N ALA A 36 -5.27 -7.22 -0.68
CA ALA A 36 -4.93 -6.15 -1.61
C ALA A 36 -3.41 -6.01 -1.75
N GLN A 37 -2.66 -6.04 -0.65
CA GLN A 37 -1.20 -6.01 -0.67
C GLN A 37 -0.62 -7.17 -1.47
N ALA A 38 -1.14 -8.39 -1.29
CA ALA A 38 -0.69 -9.56 -2.05
C ALA A 38 -0.91 -9.38 -3.56
N VAL A 39 -2.07 -8.83 -3.96
CA VAL A 39 -2.36 -8.52 -5.37
C VAL A 39 -1.39 -7.48 -5.92
N TYR A 40 -1.09 -6.42 -5.16
CA TYR A 40 -0.12 -5.40 -5.58
C TYR A 40 1.29 -5.97 -5.78
N VAL A 41 1.72 -6.89 -4.90
CA VAL A 41 3.02 -7.57 -5.04
C VAL A 41 3.06 -8.41 -6.32
N VAL A 42 2.00 -9.17 -6.60
CA VAL A 42 1.90 -9.96 -7.84
C VAL A 42 1.90 -9.04 -9.07
N HIS A 43 1.14 -7.95 -9.04
CA HIS A 43 1.10 -6.96 -10.12
C HIS A 43 2.48 -6.38 -10.41
N PHE A 44 3.20 -5.96 -9.36
CA PHE A 44 4.57 -5.45 -9.47
C PHE A 44 5.51 -6.48 -10.12
N LEU A 45 5.46 -7.74 -9.70
CA LEU A 45 6.29 -8.80 -10.29
C LEU A 45 5.99 -9.02 -11.77
N VAL A 46 4.71 -9.02 -12.15
CA VAL A 46 4.30 -9.19 -13.55
C VAL A 46 4.77 -8.00 -14.41
N GLU A 47 4.59 -6.76 -13.95
CA GLU A 47 5.08 -5.58 -14.69
C GLU A 47 6.61 -5.56 -14.81
N LEU A 48 7.32 -5.95 -13.74
CA LEU A 48 8.77 -6.07 -13.76
C LEU A 48 9.24 -7.12 -14.78
N LEU A 49 8.59 -8.28 -14.83
CA LEU A 49 8.91 -9.33 -15.80
C LEU A 49 8.65 -8.84 -17.23
N HIS A 50 7.53 -8.16 -17.49
CA HIS A 50 7.27 -7.59 -18.81
C HIS A 50 8.32 -6.54 -19.20
N LEU A 51 8.77 -5.69 -18.26
CA LEU A 51 9.84 -4.72 -18.53
C LEU A 51 11.14 -5.41 -18.94
N ILE A 52 11.51 -6.48 -18.23
CA ILE A 52 12.70 -7.28 -18.54
C ILE A 52 12.56 -7.97 -19.90
N GLU A 53 11.43 -8.63 -20.16
CA GLU A 53 11.17 -9.29 -21.44
C GLU A 53 11.16 -8.29 -22.61
N ALA A 54 10.58 -7.11 -22.42
CA ALA A 54 10.63 -6.04 -23.41
C ALA A 54 12.07 -5.56 -23.65
N ALA A 55 12.90 -5.49 -22.60
CA ALA A 55 14.33 -5.16 -22.70
C ALA A 55 15.12 -6.20 -23.52
N PHE A 56 14.69 -7.47 -23.50
CA PHE A 56 15.23 -8.52 -24.35
C PHE A 56 14.64 -8.56 -25.77
N GLY A 57 13.73 -7.65 -26.12
CA GLY A 57 13.16 -7.52 -27.46
C GLY A 57 11.79 -8.18 -27.66
N SER A 58 11.09 -8.56 -26.58
CA SER A 58 9.72 -9.11 -26.67
C SER A 58 8.70 -8.04 -27.02
N GLN A 59 8.10 -8.13 -28.22
CA GLN A 59 7.08 -7.16 -28.66
C GLN A 59 5.73 -7.33 -27.94
N THR A 60 5.40 -8.54 -27.47
CA THR A 60 4.18 -8.79 -26.69
C THR A 60 4.25 -8.13 -25.32
N ALA A 61 5.40 -8.23 -24.65
CA ALA A 61 5.64 -7.59 -23.36
C ALA A 61 5.64 -6.06 -23.48
N LEU A 62 6.26 -5.53 -24.54
CA LEU A 62 6.23 -4.09 -24.85
C LEU A 62 4.79 -3.56 -24.97
N GLN A 63 3.94 -4.29 -25.70
CA GLN A 63 2.56 -3.86 -25.91
C GLN A 63 1.71 -3.95 -24.63
N ALA A 64 1.94 -4.97 -23.80
CA ALA A 64 1.30 -5.12 -22.50
C ALA A 64 1.62 -3.92 -21.58
N LEU A 65 2.90 -3.53 -21.50
CA LEU A 65 3.36 -2.36 -20.73
C LEU A 65 2.76 -1.04 -21.23
N ILE A 66 2.76 -0.83 -22.54
CA ILE A 66 2.20 0.39 -23.14
C ILE A 66 0.69 0.50 -22.83
N SER A 67 -0.03 -0.61 -22.86
CA SER A 67 -1.45 -0.64 -22.53
C SER A 67 -1.73 -0.41 -21.05
N SER A 68 -0.89 -0.95 -20.15
CA SER A 68 -1.09 -0.79 -18.69
C SER A 68 -0.95 0.66 -18.26
N ILE A 69 -0.10 1.44 -18.95
CA ILE A 69 0.13 2.86 -18.69
C ILE A 69 -0.90 3.76 -19.43
N GLY A 70 -1.81 3.17 -20.23
CA GLY A 70 -2.79 3.91 -21.02
C GLY A 70 -2.13 4.85 -22.05
N TYR A 71 -0.94 4.50 -22.54
CA TYR A 71 -0.26 5.24 -23.59
C TYR A 71 -0.77 4.75 -24.95
N LYS A 72 -1.56 5.57 -25.65
CA LYS A 72 -2.05 5.24 -26.99
C LYS A 72 -0.99 5.61 -28.01
N THR A 73 -0.37 4.60 -28.60
CA THR A 73 0.58 4.78 -29.71
C THR A 73 -0.18 4.88 -31.02
N ILE A 74 0.03 5.96 -31.78
CA ILE A 74 -0.56 6.16 -33.11
C ILE A 74 0.22 5.37 -34.17
N THR A 75 1.45 4.96 -33.86
CA THR A 75 2.33 4.13 -34.69
C THR A 75 2.77 2.87 -33.94
N PRO A 76 2.92 1.71 -34.61
CA PRO A 76 3.40 0.50 -33.97
C PRO A 76 4.86 0.69 -33.52
N ILE A 77 5.07 0.68 -32.21
CA ILE A 77 6.40 0.75 -31.62
C ILE A 77 7.02 -0.64 -31.68
N VAL A 78 8.11 -0.77 -32.45
CA VAL A 78 8.81 -2.05 -32.67
C VAL A 78 9.92 -2.28 -31.65
N THR A 79 10.36 -1.24 -30.94
CA THR A 79 11.49 -1.27 -30.00
C THR A 79 11.22 -0.42 -28.75
N LEU A 80 11.84 -0.77 -27.62
CA LEU A 80 11.82 0.09 -26.44
C LEU A 80 12.53 1.42 -26.74
N ASN A 81 11.75 2.50 -26.78
CA ASN A 81 12.29 3.85 -26.87
C ASN A 81 12.49 4.43 -25.47
N GLU A 82 13.40 5.42 -25.33
CA GLU A 82 13.74 6.03 -24.03
C GLU A 82 12.49 6.57 -23.30
N THR A 83 11.57 7.21 -24.03
CA THR A 83 10.30 7.71 -23.46
C THR A 83 9.42 6.58 -22.92
N VAL A 84 9.37 5.43 -23.61
CA VAL A 84 8.57 4.27 -23.16
C VAL A 84 9.19 3.68 -21.90
N ILE A 85 10.52 3.51 -21.89
CA ILE A 85 11.25 3.03 -20.70
C ILE A 85 10.97 3.95 -19.51
N MET A 86 11.12 5.27 -19.70
CA MET A 86 10.84 6.26 -18.65
C MET A 86 9.41 6.14 -18.13
N LEU A 87 8.40 6.07 -19.01
CA LEU A 87 6.99 5.96 -18.63
C LEU A 87 6.70 4.67 -17.85
N VAL A 88 7.27 3.54 -18.26
CA VAL A 88 7.12 2.25 -17.56
C VAL A 88 7.77 2.30 -16.19
N VAL A 89 8.99 2.82 -16.10
CA VAL A 89 9.71 2.95 -14.83
C VAL A 89 8.96 3.85 -13.85
N LEU A 90 8.40 4.98 -14.32
CA LEU A 90 7.60 5.88 -13.48
C LEU A 90 6.33 5.19 -12.94
N ALA A 91 5.65 4.38 -13.77
CA ALA A 91 4.49 3.60 -13.32
C ALA A 91 4.88 2.54 -12.28
N LEU A 92 6.00 1.85 -12.50
CA LEU A 92 6.51 0.84 -11.57
C LEU A 92 6.90 1.44 -10.21
N ILE A 93 7.48 2.65 -10.21
CA ILE A 93 7.80 3.40 -8.98
C ILE A 93 6.53 3.73 -8.18
N ASP A 94 5.45 4.13 -8.86
CA ASP A 94 4.20 4.48 -8.20
C ASP A 94 3.57 3.28 -7.48
N VAL A 95 3.54 2.12 -8.14
CA VAL A 95 3.04 0.86 -7.54
C VAL A 95 3.81 0.49 -6.26
N VAL A 96 5.14 0.67 -6.26
CA VAL A 96 5.98 0.43 -5.07
C VAL A 96 5.67 1.43 -3.95
N MET A 97 5.44 2.69 -4.32
CA MET A 97 5.15 3.77 -3.38
C MET A 97 3.82 3.53 -2.65
N ILE A 98 2.77 3.13 -3.39
CA ILE A 98 1.46 2.73 -2.82
C ILE A 98 1.62 1.50 -1.92
N SER A 99 2.35 0.48 -2.38
CA SER A 99 2.56 -0.77 -1.63
C SER A 99 3.26 -0.53 -0.29
N ASN A 100 4.26 0.35 -0.26
CA ASN A 100 4.97 0.71 0.97
C ASN A 100 4.08 1.52 1.95
N LEU A 101 3.20 2.37 1.43
CA LEU A 101 2.21 3.07 2.25
C LEU A 101 1.18 2.10 2.85
N LEU A 102 0.71 1.15 2.06
CA LEU A 102 -0.30 0.18 2.46
C LEU A 102 0.23 -0.73 3.58
N ILE A 103 1.50 -1.18 3.49
CA ILE A 103 2.19 -1.87 4.60
C ILE A 103 2.17 -1.04 5.88
N MET A 104 2.49 0.25 5.80
CA MET A 104 2.46 1.14 6.97
C MET A 104 1.06 1.26 7.58
N VAL A 105 0.01 1.32 6.76
CA VAL A 105 -1.39 1.36 7.23
C VAL A 105 -1.80 0.05 7.89
N ILE A 106 -1.37 -1.09 7.34
CA ILE A 106 -1.64 -2.42 7.93
C ILE A 106 -0.96 -2.52 9.31
N VAL A 107 0.33 -2.17 9.41
CA VAL A 107 1.11 -2.30 10.66
C VAL A 107 0.63 -1.33 11.74
N GLY A 108 0.53 -0.03 11.44
CA GLY A 108 0.08 0.96 12.43
C GLY A 108 -1.40 0.78 12.82
N GLY A 109 -2.19 0.24 11.89
CA GLY A 109 -3.55 -0.17 12.17
C GLY A 109 -3.65 -1.36 13.12
N TYR A 110 -2.86 -2.41 12.89
CA TYR A 110 -2.81 -3.59 13.75
C TYR A 110 -2.40 -3.23 15.19
N GLU A 111 -1.41 -2.34 15.34
CA GLU A 111 -0.94 -1.78 16.62
C GLU A 111 -2.06 -1.02 17.37
N THR A 112 -2.85 -0.23 16.63
CA THR A 112 -3.90 0.62 17.21
C THR A 112 -5.13 -0.18 17.68
N PHE A 113 -5.46 -1.28 17.00
CA PHE A 113 -6.80 -1.90 17.08
C PHE A 113 -6.85 -3.34 17.58
N VAL A 114 -5.84 -4.17 17.31
CA VAL A 114 -5.83 -5.59 17.71
C VAL A 114 -4.95 -5.82 18.94
N SER A 115 -3.69 -5.34 18.89
CA SER A 115 -2.75 -5.45 20.01
C SER A 115 -1.81 -4.25 20.01
N ARG A 116 -1.74 -3.50 21.12
CA ARG A 116 -0.47 -2.83 21.44
C ARG A 116 0.51 -3.99 21.60
N MET A 117 1.43 -4.17 20.67
CA MET A 117 2.49 -5.15 20.88
C MET A 117 3.30 -4.61 22.05
N ASP A 118 3.08 -5.18 23.23
CA ASP A 118 3.85 -4.87 24.43
C ASP A 118 5.24 -5.49 24.26
N LEU A 119 6.06 -4.85 23.44
CA LEU A 119 7.46 -5.20 23.20
C LEU A 119 8.36 -4.53 24.26
N GLU A 120 7.86 -4.35 25.49
CA GLU A 120 8.66 -3.90 26.62
C GLU A 120 9.71 -4.98 26.96
N GLY A 121 10.93 -4.80 26.44
CA GLY A 121 12.13 -5.47 26.95
C GLY A 121 12.81 -6.52 26.07
N HIS A 122 12.42 -6.70 24.80
CA HIS A 122 13.13 -7.63 23.91
C HIS A 122 14.32 -6.94 23.18
N PRO A 123 15.52 -7.55 23.16
CA PRO A 123 16.70 -7.01 22.46
C PRO A 123 16.56 -6.98 20.93
N ASP A 124 15.58 -7.71 20.36
CA ASP A 124 15.30 -7.79 18.92
C ASP A 124 14.12 -6.90 18.49
N GLN A 125 13.95 -5.73 19.13
CA GLN A 125 13.01 -4.71 18.67
C GLN A 125 13.50 -4.15 17.33
N PRO A 126 12.71 -4.25 16.25
CA PRO A 126 13.12 -3.71 14.98
C PRO A 126 13.01 -2.18 15.02
N GLU A 127 14.13 -1.48 14.83
CA GLU A 127 14.21 0.00 14.90
C GLU A 127 13.26 0.71 13.90
N TRP A 128 12.80 -0.01 12.87
CA TRP A 128 11.82 0.47 11.89
C TRP A 128 10.39 0.62 12.45
N LEU A 129 10.02 -0.02 13.56
CA LEU A 129 8.65 -0.03 14.12
C LEU A 129 8.36 1.21 14.98
N SER A 130 9.38 1.79 15.63
CA SER A 130 9.23 3.01 16.45
C SER A 130 9.31 4.30 15.62
N HIS A 131 9.85 4.23 14.40
CA HIS A 131 10.12 5.38 13.54
C HIS A 131 9.30 5.40 12.26
N VAL A 132 8.14 4.76 12.24
CA VAL A 132 7.16 4.91 11.15
C VAL A 132 6.50 6.31 11.26
N ASN A 133 7.30 7.34 10.97
CA ASN A 133 6.96 8.74 11.15
C ASN A 133 5.94 9.16 10.08
N ALA A 134 4.72 9.51 10.52
CA ALA A 134 3.65 10.00 9.65
C ALA A 134 4.07 11.20 8.75
N SER A 135 5.11 11.94 9.13
CA SER A 135 5.69 13.03 8.34
C SER A 135 6.42 12.52 7.10
N VAL A 136 7.18 11.42 7.22
CA VAL A 136 7.87 10.79 6.07
C VAL A 136 6.86 10.14 5.13
N LEU A 137 5.77 9.59 5.67
CA LEU A 137 4.69 9.02 4.86
C LEU A 137 3.94 10.10 4.05
N LYS A 138 3.64 11.25 4.67
CA LYS A 138 3.00 12.39 3.99
C LYS A 138 3.88 12.96 2.88
N VAL A 139 5.20 13.04 3.09
CA VAL A 139 6.16 13.50 2.08
C VAL A 139 6.22 12.52 0.91
N LYS A 140 6.31 11.21 1.18
CA LYS A 140 6.32 10.18 0.12
C LYS A 140 5.05 10.19 -0.74
N LEU A 141 3.89 10.33 -0.09
CA LEU A 141 2.60 10.45 -0.77
C LEU A 141 2.55 11.72 -1.65
N ALA A 142 2.96 12.87 -1.12
CA ALA A 142 2.94 14.13 -1.86
C ALA A 142 3.89 14.09 -3.07
N THR A 143 5.10 13.55 -2.91
CA THR A 143 6.05 13.41 -4.02
C THR A 143 5.53 12.51 -5.14
N ALA A 144 4.83 11.42 -4.81
CA ALA A 144 4.24 10.56 -5.82
C ALA A 144 3.05 11.21 -6.53
N ILE A 145 2.15 11.88 -5.81
CA ILE A 145 1.04 12.61 -6.42
C ILE A 145 1.55 13.70 -7.37
N ILE A 146 2.62 14.41 -6.97
CA ILE A 146 3.29 15.40 -7.81
C ILE A 146 3.88 14.73 -9.05
N GLY A 147 4.60 13.61 -8.89
CA GLY A 147 5.19 12.86 -10.01
C GLY A 147 4.15 12.37 -11.03
N ILE A 148 3.09 11.70 -10.55
CA ILE A 148 1.99 11.20 -11.40
C ILE A 148 1.30 12.36 -12.13
N SER A 149 1.00 13.44 -11.41
CA SER A 149 0.35 14.62 -11.98
C SER A 149 1.23 15.30 -13.02
N SER A 150 2.54 15.45 -12.75
CA SER A 150 3.50 16.06 -13.67
C SER A 150 3.63 15.29 -14.99
N ILE A 151 3.64 13.96 -14.95
CA ILE A 151 3.68 13.13 -16.17
C ILE A 151 2.37 13.29 -16.97
N HIS A 152 1.23 13.31 -16.28
CA HIS A 152 -0.07 13.48 -16.93
C HIS A 152 -0.17 14.86 -17.62
N LEU A 153 0.32 15.89 -16.93
CA LEU A 153 0.42 17.25 -17.47
C LEU A 153 1.36 17.32 -18.67
N LEU A 154 2.54 16.70 -18.58
CA LEU A 154 3.52 16.65 -19.67
C LEU A 154 2.97 15.91 -20.90
N LYS A 155 2.30 14.77 -20.69
CA LYS A 155 1.63 14.00 -21.75
C LYS A 155 0.50 14.79 -22.41
N THR A 156 -0.23 15.58 -21.63
CA THR A 156 -1.28 16.49 -22.15
C THR A 156 -0.68 17.62 -22.99
N PHE A 157 0.46 18.17 -22.58
CA PHE A 157 1.15 19.24 -23.30
C PHE A 157 1.80 18.79 -24.62
N ILE A 158 2.32 17.56 -24.69
CA ILE A 158 3.00 17.04 -25.89
C ILE A 158 2.00 16.51 -26.94
N ASN A 159 0.81 16.07 -26.52
CA ASN A 159 -0.24 15.55 -27.41
C ASN A 159 -1.30 16.60 -27.80
N ALA A 160 -1.15 17.86 -27.37
CA ALA A 160 -1.97 18.99 -27.79
C ALA A 160 -1.27 19.73 -28.95
#